data_AF-A0A9D5MKD2-F1
#
_entry.id   AF-A0A9D5MKD2-F1
#
_cell.length_a   1.000
_cell.length_b   1.000
_cell.length_c   1.000
_cell.angle_alpha   90.00
_cell.angle_beta   90.00
_cell.angle_gamma   90.00
#
_symmetry.space_group_name_H-M   'P 1'
#
loop_
_entity.id
_entity.type
_entity.pdbx_description
1 polymer ?
#
loop_
_entity_poly.entity_id
_entity_poly.type
_entity_poly.pdbx_seq_one_letter_code
_entity_poly.pdbx_strand_id
1 'polypeptide(L)'
;MYLRNKAILIYKIKNVIFNIIGCLWVLVSTWNILSLISTYWNDLETVFYANSFWGSVIRFPIAVILLILAGISKRWIGDAVFYSGYFEGNLDGYISFQELEKTTGNPAWWIQVQLAFFPYVYMKNYKIQSIDNVSTIVLNSKTSTCECRNCGAIIEKKDYFTGSCKYCGSSDLFARVLTKDGFYSISNERAKENHNISFYNKKSYPFMKLLFLVGPAIGVAVIVICLFMSLDNASKINDEEYIREYQYESIESGQAPSTAENIQNDLMDLVIMGVMGSIVLTPVVIIGFTRTGSVMALESCGYFFEGCKQPFVDITEVPIVRKKMYPGMGIRTIRSAMRFGYLKNCTLDMNEGNLRVALARKIVKDACPHCNAPIVGAVDANYTCKYCGKTIMGVIERK
;
A
#
# COMPACT_ATOMS: atom_id res chain seq x y z
N MET A 1 -6.92 16.15 -1.71
CA MET A 1 -7.19 17.31 -0.85
C MET A 1 -6.60 17.15 0.55
N TYR A 2 -6.74 15.97 1.16
CA TYR A 2 -6.35 15.75 2.56
C TYR A 2 -4.93 15.19 2.73
N LEU A 3 -4.30 14.60 1.70
CA LEU A 3 -2.95 14.01 1.81
C LEU A 3 -1.80 15.04 1.73
N ARG A 4 -0.77 14.82 2.54
CA ARG A 4 0.54 15.48 2.47
C ARG A 4 1.47 14.72 1.52
N ASN A 5 1.22 14.82 0.21
CA ASN A 5 1.92 14.01 -0.81
C ASN A 5 3.46 14.08 -0.74
N LYS A 6 4.04 15.26 -0.45
CA LYS A 6 5.50 15.43 -0.29
C LYS A 6 6.05 14.63 0.89
N ALA A 7 5.41 14.72 2.06
CA ALA A 7 5.82 13.98 3.25
C ALA A 7 5.69 12.46 3.02
N ILE A 8 4.57 12.02 2.43
CA ILE A 8 4.35 10.61 2.10
C ILE A 8 5.45 10.06 1.18
N LEU A 9 5.93 10.84 0.21
CA LEU A 9 7.02 10.42 -0.67
C LEU A 9 8.32 10.19 0.12
N ILE A 10 8.68 11.12 1.00
CA ILE A 10 9.87 11.00 1.86
C ILE A 10 9.78 9.76 2.74
N TYR A 11 8.63 9.52 3.39
CA TYR A 11 8.45 8.32 4.22
C TYR A 11 8.49 7.02 3.42
N LYS A 12 8.02 7.01 2.16
CA LYS A 12 8.17 5.84 1.28
C LYS A 12 9.65 5.54 1.00
N ILE A 13 10.45 6.55 0.70
CA ILE A 13 11.90 6.39 0.47
C ILE A 13 12.58 5.90 1.75
N LYS A 14 12.30 6.54 2.89
CA LYS A 14 12.80 6.12 4.21
C LYS A 14 12.50 4.64 4.49
N ASN A 15 11.27 4.20 4.24
CA ASN A 15 10.86 2.82 4.49
C ASN A 15 11.59 1.83 3.56
N VAL A 16 11.94 2.20 2.33
CA VAL A 16 12.76 1.36 1.45
C VAL A 16 14.17 1.20 2.02
N ILE A 17 14.79 2.30 2.42
CA ILE A 17 16.14 2.30 3.03
C ILE A 17 16.15 1.46 4.30
N PHE A 18 15.17 1.63 5.20
CA PHE A 18 15.06 0.86 6.44
C PHE A 18 14.87 -0.63 6.19
N ASN A 19 14.13 -1.02 5.15
CA ASN A 19 13.97 -2.43 4.80
C ASN A 19 15.29 -3.03 4.30
N ILE A 20 16.03 -2.33 3.44
CA ILE A 20 17.31 -2.83 2.89
C ILE A 20 18.34 -2.97 4.03
N ILE A 21 18.55 -1.92 4.82
CA ILE A 21 19.51 -1.92 5.93
C ILE A 21 19.10 -2.95 6.98
N GLY A 22 17.81 -2.99 7.34
CA GLY A 22 17.30 -3.93 8.34
C GLY A 22 17.49 -5.39 7.94
N CYS A 23 17.18 -5.76 6.69
CA CYS A 23 17.38 -7.14 6.23
C CYS A 23 18.87 -7.51 6.22
N LEU A 24 19.73 -6.62 5.73
CA LEU A 24 21.17 -6.86 5.66
C LEU A 24 21.78 -7.02 7.06
N TRP A 25 21.39 -6.18 8.02
CA TRP A 25 21.88 -6.27 9.39
C TRP A 25 21.39 -7.52 10.11
N VAL A 26 20.13 -7.94 9.90
CA VAL A 26 19.64 -9.22 10.44
C VAL A 26 20.48 -10.37 9.88
N LEU A 27 20.71 -10.42 8.56
CA LEU A 27 21.51 -11.46 7.92
C LEU A 27 22.93 -11.53 8.47
N VAL A 28 23.66 -10.40 8.44
CA VAL A 28 25.06 -10.35 8.86
C VAL A 28 25.21 -10.59 10.36
N SER A 29 24.35 -10.02 11.19
CA SER A 29 24.45 -10.19 12.64
C SER A 29 24.11 -11.61 13.07
N THR A 30 23.08 -12.25 12.49
CA THR A 30 22.76 -13.62 12.85
C THR A 30 23.78 -14.62 12.34
N TRP A 31 24.32 -14.41 11.12
CA TRP A 31 25.48 -15.18 10.66
C TRP A 31 26.61 -15.08 11.66
N ASN A 32 27.12 -13.87 11.93
CA ASN A 32 28.30 -13.69 12.77
C ASN A 32 28.15 -14.35 14.14
N ILE A 33 26.96 -14.24 14.75
CA ILE A 33 26.68 -14.88 16.04
C ILE A 33 26.76 -16.41 15.93
N LEU A 34 26.12 -17.01 14.92
CA LEU A 34 26.08 -18.47 14.76
C LEU A 34 27.43 -19.04 14.34
N SER A 35 28.16 -18.36 13.44
CA SER A 35 29.51 -18.72 13.00
C SER A 35 30.48 -18.71 14.19
N LEU A 36 30.51 -17.65 14.99
CA LEU A 36 31.38 -17.58 16.18
C LEU A 36 31.05 -18.67 17.20
N ILE A 37 29.76 -18.94 17.44
CA ILE A 37 29.33 -20.01 18.36
C ILE A 37 29.71 -21.39 17.81
N SER A 38 29.60 -21.60 16.50
CA SER A 38 29.95 -22.87 15.85
C SER A 38 31.45 -23.13 15.91
N THR A 39 32.27 -22.14 15.52
CA THR A 39 33.73 -22.26 15.43
C THR A 39 34.39 -22.40 16.81
N TYR A 40 33.85 -21.72 17.84
CA TYR A 40 34.40 -21.73 19.20
C TYR A 40 33.46 -22.43 20.19
N TRP A 41 32.76 -23.48 19.76
CA TRP A 41 31.77 -24.18 20.59
C TRP A 41 32.32 -24.63 21.95
N ASN A 42 33.60 -25.03 22.00
CA ASN A 42 34.27 -25.49 23.21
C ASN A 42 34.88 -24.36 24.06
N ASP A 43 34.93 -23.12 23.54
CA ASP A 43 35.50 -21.96 24.21
C ASP A 43 34.59 -20.72 24.03
N LEU A 44 33.45 -20.77 24.74
CA LEU A 44 32.49 -19.67 24.75
C LEU A 44 33.07 -18.38 25.34
N GLU A 45 34.12 -18.45 26.15
CA GLU A 45 34.77 -17.26 26.70
C GLU A 45 35.37 -16.42 25.57
N THR A 46 36.07 -17.07 24.62
CA THR A 46 36.59 -16.42 23.41
C THR A 46 35.47 -15.79 22.55
N VAL A 47 34.29 -16.43 22.47
CA VAL A 47 33.11 -15.86 21.78
C VAL A 47 32.66 -14.56 22.43
N PHE A 48 32.56 -14.53 23.77
CA PHE A 48 32.09 -13.35 24.50
C PHE A 48 33.12 -12.20 24.51
N TYR A 49 34.41 -12.49 24.41
CA TYR A 49 35.43 -11.44 24.29
C TYR A 49 35.58 -10.89 22.86
N ALA A 50 35.04 -11.57 21.85
CA ALA A 50 35.08 -11.09 20.47
C ALA A 50 34.24 -9.82 20.29
N ASN A 51 34.88 -8.72 19.86
CA ASN A 51 34.19 -7.44 19.60
C ASN A 51 33.12 -7.56 18.49
N SER A 52 33.32 -8.46 17.53
CA SER A 52 32.36 -8.76 16.46
C SER A 52 31.06 -9.39 16.98
N PHE A 53 31.11 -10.14 18.08
CA PHE A 53 29.95 -10.73 18.73
C PHE A 53 29.05 -9.64 19.32
N TRP A 54 29.60 -8.80 20.21
CA TRP A 54 28.85 -7.69 20.82
C TRP A 54 28.28 -6.69 19.81
N GLY A 55 29.06 -6.37 18.77
CA GLY A 55 28.59 -5.53 17.67
C GLY A 55 27.36 -6.14 16.96
N SER A 56 27.33 -7.46 16.79
CA SER A 56 26.21 -8.17 16.15
C SER A 56 24.99 -8.28 17.07
N VAL A 57 25.21 -8.53 18.37
CA VAL A 57 24.14 -8.58 19.38
C VAL A 57 23.42 -7.23 19.51
N ILE A 58 24.12 -6.10 19.37
CA ILE A 58 23.52 -4.76 19.41
C ILE A 58 22.82 -4.41 18.08
N ARG A 59 23.42 -4.75 16.94
CA ARG A 59 22.85 -4.42 15.61
C ARG A 59 21.57 -5.18 15.30
N PHE A 60 21.46 -6.43 15.75
CA PHE A 60 20.29 -7.28 15.51
C PHE A 60 18.96 -6.65 16.00
N PRO A 61 18.79 -6.23 17.27
CA PRO A 61 17.55 -5.63 17.74
C PRO A 61 17.26 -4.29 17.04
N ILE A 62 18.28 -3.48 16.74
CA ILE A 62 18.12 -2.23 15.98
C ILE A 62 17.56 -2.55 14.59
N ALA A 63 18.09 -3.56 13.92
CA ALA A 63 17.63 -3.99 12.60
C ALA A 63 16.15 -4.44 12.63
N VAL A 64 15.77 -5.24 13.63
CA VAL A 64 14.38 -5.66 13.85
C VAL A 64 13.47 -4.45 14.08
N ILE A 65 13.87 -3.48 14.90
CA ILE A 65 13.12 -2.25 15.14
C ILE A 65 12.93 -1.46 13.84
N LEU A 66 13.98 -1.31 13.00
CA LEU A 66 13.88 -0.62 11.71
C LEU A 66 12.87 -1.30 10.77
N LEU A 67 12.87 -2.64 10.71
CA LEU A 67 11.91 -3.41 9.90
C LEU A 67 10.47 -3.23 10.40
N ILE A 68 10.26 -3.27 11.72
CA ILE A 68 8.94 -3.02 12.34
C ILE A 68 8.45 -1.61 12.01
N LEU A 69 9.29 -0.59 12.19
CA LEU A 69 8.94 0.81 11.89
C LEU A 69 8.61 1.01 10.41
N ALA A 70 9.36 0.38 9.50
CA ALA A 70 9.09 0.44 8.07
C ALA A 70 7.75 -0.24 7.73
N GLY A 71 7.45 -1.38 8.35
CA GLY A 71 6.17 -2.10 8.21
C GLY A 71 4.97 -1.28 8.67
N ILE A 72 5.03 -0.72 9.88
CA ILE A 72 3.96 0.12 10.46
C ILE A 72 3.76 1.37 9.60
N SER A 73 4.83 2.08 9.25
CA SER A 73 4.73 3.30 8.43
C SER A 73 4.10 3.02 7.07
N LYS A 74 4.48 1.91 6.41
CA LYS A 74 3.91 1.50 5.13
C LYS A 74 2.41 1.21 5.23
N ARG A 75 1.96 0.57 6.32
CA ARG A 75 0.54 0.33 6.59
C ARG A 75 -0.23 1.64 6.80
N TRP A 76 0.31 2.54 7.63
CA TRP A 76 -0.32 3.83 7.94
C TRP A 76 -0.43 4.75 6.73
N ILE A 77 0.56 4.74 5.82
CA ILE A 77 0.45 5.46 4.53
C ILE A 77 -0.73 4.92 3.72
N GLY A 78 -0.93 3.60 3.68
CA GLY A 78 -2.05 2.99 2.96
C GLY A 78 -3.41 3.33 3.58
N ASP A 79 -3.49 3.31 4.91
CA ASP A 79 -4.70 3.71 5.65
C ASP A 79 -5.02 5.20 5.42
N ALA A 80 -4.01 6.08 5.41
CA ALA A 80 -4.19 7.50 5.11
C ALA A 80 -4.71 7.74 3.68
N VAL A 81 -4.22 6.99 2.69
CA VAL A 81 -4.72 7.04 1.31
C VAL A 81 -6.19 6.63 1.25
N PHE A 82 -6.55 5.56 1.97
CA PHE A 82 -7.94 5.11 2.06
C PHE A 82 -8.84 6.17 2.71
N TYR A 83 -8.47 6.70 3.89
CA TYR A 83 -9.26 7.74 4.56
C TYR A 83 -9.37 9.01 3.72
N SER A 84 -8.30 9.44 3.03
CA SER A 84 -8.39 10.60 2.15
C SER A 84 -9.37 10.38 1.01
N GLY A 85 -9.39 9.19 0.40
CA GLY A 85 -10.38 8.85 -0.62
C GLY A 85 -11.80 8.89 -0.04
N TYR A 86 -12.00 8.29 1.14
CA TYR A 86 -13.28 8.32 1.83
C TYR A 86 -13.77 9.74 2.14
N PHE A 87 -12.89 10.58 2.68
CA PHE A 87 -13.22 11.96 3.09
C PHE A 87 -13.54 12.84 1.87
N GLU A 88 -12.87 12.60 0.74
CA GLU A 88 -13.22 13.27 -0.52
C GLU A 88 -14.58 12.83 -1.05
N GLY A 89 -14.99 11.59 -0.74
CA GLY A 89 -16.29 11.03 -1.10
C GLY A 89 -17.44 11.48 -0.20
N ASN A 90 -17.16 11.74 1.08
CA ASN A 90 -18.17 12.19 2.03
C ASN A 90 -18.43 13.67 1.81
N LEU A 91 -19.54 13.96 1.12
CA LEU A 91 -19.94 15.35 0.95
C LEU A 91 -20.49 15.91 2.26
N ASP A 92 -21.11 15.09 3.14
CA ASP A 92 -21.80 15.48 4.39
C ASP A 92 -20.92 16.33 5.30
N GLY A 93 -19.61 16.14 5.22
CA GLY A 93 -18.65 16.89 6.02
C GLY A 93 -18.59 16.39 7.45
N TYR A 94 -19.41 15.39 7.79
CA TYR A 94 -19.49 14.71 9.08
C TYR A 94 -19.37 13.21 8.84
N ILE A 95 -18.39 12.58 9.48
CA ILE A 95 -18.16 11.14 9.39
C ILE A 95 -18.17 10.55 10.80
N SER A 96 -18.93 9.48 10.99
CA SER A 96 -18.94 8.72 12.23
C SER A 96 -17.84 7.64 12.25
N PHE A 97 -17.25 7.39 13.42
CA PHE A 97 -16.23 6.33 13.54
C PHE A 97 -16.80 4.92 13.32
N GLN A 98 -18.08 4.69 13.64
CA GLN A 98 -18.76 3.41 13.42
C GLN A 98 -18.92 3.08 11.93
N GLU A 99 -19.17 4.09 11.11
CA GLU A 99 -19.23 3.94 9.65
C GLU A 99 -17.85 3.61 9.06
N LEU A 100 -16.80 4.26 9.57
CA LEU A 100 -15.42 3.92 9.22
C LEU A 100 -15.01 2.52 9.68
N GLU A 101 -15.51 2.05 10.83
CA GLU A 101 -15.28 0.69 11.30
C GLU A 101 -15.87 -0.34 10.33
N LYS A 102 -17.10 -0.13 9.86
CA LYS A 102 -17.75 -1.02 8.87
C LYS A 102 -17.00 -1.04 7.53
N THR A 103 -16.52 0.12 7.06
CA THR A 103 -15.80 0.21 5.77
C THR A 103 -14.38 -0.31 5.84
N THR A 104 -13.65 -0.03 6.93
CA THR A 104 -12.24 -0.43 7.10
C THR A 104 -12.07 -1.80 7.73
N GLY A 105 -13.08 -2.33 8.43
CA GLY A 105 -13.02 -3.53 9.26
C GLY A 105 -12.06 -3.42 10.43
N ASN A 106 -11.64 -2.21 10.81
CA ASN A 106 -10.81 -1.94 11.98
C ASN A 106 -11.70 -1.44 13.12
N PRO A 107 -11.37 -1.74 14.39
CA PRO A 107 -12.17 -1.25 15.51
C PRO A 107 -12.09 0.27 15.62
N ALA A 108 -13.19 0.92 16.04
CA ALA A 108 -13.31 2.37 16.09
C ALA A 108 -12.20 3.07 16.89
N TRP A 109 -11.79 2.49 18.03
CA TRP A 109 -10.71 3.06 18.87
C TRP A 109 -9.37 3.12 18.12
N TRP A 110 -9.08 2.14 17.27
CA TRP A 110 -7.85 2.13 16.47
C TRP A 110 -7.90 3.20 15.38
N ILE A 111 -9.07 3.39 14.76
CA ILE A 111 -9.31 4.45 13.78
C ILE A 111 -9.15 5.83 14.41
N GLN A 112 -9.64 6.02 15.64
CA GLN A 112 -9.47 7.26 16.40
C GLN A 112 -7.99 7.57 16.64
N VAL A 113 -7.20 6.60 17.11
CA VAL A 113 -5.75 6.78 17.32
C VAL A 113 -5.04 7.14 16.02
N GLN A 114 -5.35 6.44 14.92
CA GLN A 114 -4.78 6.72 13.60
C GLN A 114 -5.12 8.14 13.14
N LEU A 115 -6.39 8.53 13.18
CA LEU A 115 -6.85 9.84 12.75
C LEU A 115 -6.45 10.98 13.69
N ALA A 116 -6.09 10.70 14.94
CA ALA A 116 -5.46 11.67 15.83
C ALA A 116 -3.99 11.92 15.45
N PHE A 117 -3.27 10.90 14.98
CA PHE A 117 -1.87 11.00 14.59
C PHE A 117 -1.66 11.54 13.15
N PHE A 118 -2.54 11.17 12.23
CA PHE A 118 -2.41 11.51 10.81
C PHE A 118 -2.28 13.00 10.48
N PRO A 119 -2.88 13.97 11.21
CA PRO A 119 -2.73 15.40 10.93
C PRO A 119 -1.27 15.88 11.01
N TYR A 120 -0.45 15.24 11.84
CA TYR A 120 0.95 15.60 12.02
C TYR A 120 1.83 15.12 10.86
N VAL A 121 1.51 13.96 10.27
CA VAL A 121 2.42 13.26 9.37
C VAL A 121 1.87 13.10 7.95
N TYR A 122 0.63 12.61 7.80
CA TYR A 122 0.13 12.11 6.51
C TYR A 122 -1.03 12.91 5.92
N MET A 123 -1.89 13.47 6.77
CA MET A 123 -3.12 14.14 6.36
C MET A 123 -3.22 15.57 6.90
N LYS A 124 -4.18 16.33 6.39
CA LYS A 124 -4.53 17.70 6.79
C LYS A 124 -6.01 17.96 6.52
N ASN A 125 -6.52 19.10 6.97
CA ASN A 125 -7.83 19.64 6.60
C ASN A 125 -9.08 18.89 7.14
N TYR A 126 -8.96 18.23 8.29
CA TYR A 126 -10.10 17.73 9.08
C TYR A 126 -9.85 17.99 10.57
N LYS A 127 -10.92 17.94 11.37
CA LYS A 127 -10.87 18.05 12.82
C LYS A 127 -11.73 16.95 13.45
N ILE A 128 -11.40 16.55 14.67
CA ILE A 128 -12.23 15.65 15.47
C ILE A 128 -12.95 16.53 16.49
N GLN A 129 -14.27 16.50 16.53
CA GLN A 129 -15.12 17.27 17.45
C GLN A 129 -16.14 16.34 18.10
N SER A 130 -16.52 16.62 19.34
CA SER A 130 -17.66 15.95 19.97
C SER A 130 -18.93 16.71 19.59
N ILE A 131 -19.86 16.03 18.93
CA ILE A 131 -21.19 16.56 18.61
C ILE A 131 -22.17 15.58 19.27
N ASP A 132 -23.06 16.09 20.13
CA ASP A 132 -24.04 15.27 20.86
C ASP A 132 -23.43 14.10 21.64
N ASN A 133 -22.30 14.34 22.32
CA ASN A 133 -21.49 13.33 23.04
C ASN A 133 -20.92 12.19 22.16
N VAL A 134 -21.03 12.30 20.84
CA VAL A 134 -20.41 11.39 19.89
C VAL A 134 -19.22 12.07 19.24
N SER A 135 -18.04 11.46 19.38
CA SER A 135 -16.85 11.91 18.66
C SER A 135 -17.10 11.75 17.16
N THR A 136 -17.05 12.83 16.39
CA THR A 136 -17.25 12.84 14.94
C THR A 136 -16.10 13.54 14.25
N ILE A 137 -15.85 13.12 13.01
CA ILE A 137 -14.83 13.72 12.15
C ILE A 137 -15.51 14.80 11.32
N VAL A 138 -15.07 16.04 11.50
CA VAL A 138 -15.59 17.21 10.80
C VAL A 138 -14.59 17.62 9.71
N LEU A 139 -15.03 17.58 8.46
CA LEU A 139 -14.23 18.00 7.32
C LEU A 139 -14.25 19.53 7.19
N ASN A 140 -13.12 20.11 6.75
CA ASN A 140 -13.03 21.57 6.58
C ASN A 140 -13.80 22.09 5.34
N SER A 141 -14.20 21.21 4.42
CA SER A 141 -15.11 21.50 3.30
C SER A 141 -16.54 21.42 3.82
N LYS A 142 -17.27 22.55 3.87
CA LYS A 142 -18.62 22.63 4.43
C LYS A 142 -19.57 23.23 3.42
N THR A 143 -20.74 22.59 3.32
CA THR A 143 -21.89 22.85 2.44
C THR A 143 -21.72 22.33 1.01
N SER A 144 -22.63 21.40 0.66
CA SER A 144 -22.81 20.94 -0.71
C SER A 144 -24.29 21.02 -1.09
N THR A 145 -24.63 21.86 -2.07
CA THR A 145 -25.93 21.78 -2.75
C THR A 145 -25.81 20.83 -3.94
N CYS A 146 -26.78 19.93 -4.11
CA CYS A 146 -26.83 19.02 -5.25
C CYS A 146 -27.89 19.51 -6.24
N GLU A 147 -27.54 19.63 -7.51
CA GLU A 147 -28.40 20.14 -8.57
C GLU A 147 -28.41 19.15 -9.74
N CYS A 148 -29.57 18.66 -10.17
CA CYS A 148 -29.66 17.79 -11.34
C CYS A 148 -29.44 18.58 -12.64
N ARG A 149 -28.51 18.15 -13.51
CA ARG A 149 -28.30 18.82 -14.81
C ARG A 149 -29.48 18.66 -15.76
N ASN A 150 -30.18 17.53 -15.67
CA ASN A 150 -31.25 17.20 -16.59
C ASN A 150 -32.57 17.94 -16.28
N CYS A 151 -32.89 18.15 -15.00
CA CYS A 151 -34.15 18.79 -14.60
C CYS A 151 -33.98 20.05 -13.73
N GLY A 152 -32.75 20.47 -13.41
CA GLY A 152 -32.48 21.63 -12.56
C GLY A 152 -32.89 21.48 -11.10
N ALA A 153 -33.44 20.32 -10.70
CA ALA A 153 -33.93 20.12 -9.35
C ALA A 153 -32.80 20.21 -8.33
N ILE A 154 -32.99 21.06 -7.32
CA ILE A 154 -32.15 21.12 -6.12
C ILE A 154 -32.60 19.99 -5.21
N ILE A 155 -31.70 19.07 -4.88
CA ILE A 155 -32.02 17.87 -4.13
C ILE A 155 -31.22 17.86 -2.84
N GLU A 156 -31.88 17.46 -1.75
CA GLU A 156 -31.17 17.17 -0.52
C GLU A 156 -30.18 16.04 -0.74
N LYS A 157 -29.03 16.23 -0.12
CA LYS A 157 -27.81 15.47 -0.37
C LYS A 157 -27.89 13.97 -0.08
N LYS A 158 -28.66 13.58 0.95
CA LYS A 158 -28.89 12.17 1.30
C LYS A 158 -29.56 11.39 0.16
N ASP A 159 -30.36 12.08 -0.64
CA ASP A 159 -31.18 11.45 -1.69
C ASP A 159 -30.40 11.20 -2.99
N TYR A 160 -29.33 11.96 -3.20
CA TYR A 160 -28.69 12.13 -4.50
C TYR A 160 -27.52 11.16 -4.77
N PHE A 161 -26.85 10.72 -3.71
CA PHE A 161 -25.79 9.71 -3.80
C PHE A 161 -26.28 8.29 -4.03
N THR A 162 -27.57 8.12 -4.28
CA THR A 162 -28.10 6.89 -4.85
C THR A 162 -27.72 6.76 -6.34
N GLY A 163 -27.26 7.84 -6.98
CA GLY A 163 -26.81 7.83 -8.38
C GLY A 163 -27.89 8.11 -9.41
N SER A 164 -29.10 8.47 -8.96
CA SER A 164 -30.23 8.84 -9.82
C SER A 164 -31.05 9.96 -9.20
N CYS A 165 -31.43 10.95 -10.00
CA CYS A 165 -32.35 12.01 -9.63
C CYS A 165 -33.73 11.41 -9.32
N LYS A 166 -34.28 11.67 -8.12
CA LYS A 166 -35.64 11.22 -7.75
C LYS A 166 -36.74 11.78 -8.66
N TYR A 167 -36.52 12.94 -9.28
CA TYR A 167 -37.51 13.60 -10.11
C TYR A 167 -37.51 13.14 -11.57
N CYS A 168 -36.34 12.88 -12.16
CA CYS A 168 -36.23 12.56 -13.59
C CYS A 168 -35.49 11.24 -13.89
N GLY A 169 -35.06 10.49 -12.87
CA GLY A 169 -34.30 9.24 -13.02
C GLY A 169 -32.89 9.41 -13.61
N SER A 170 -32.48 10.62 -13.97
CA SER A 170 -31.16 10.85 -14.57
C SER A 170 -30.05 10.64 -13.55
N SER A 171 -28.98 9.97 -13.97
CA SER A 171 -27.73 9.84 -13.20
C SER A 171 -26.74 11.00 -13.42
N ASP A 172 -27.10 12.00 -14.24
CA ASP A 172 -26.25 13.16 -14.51
C ASP A 172 -26.45 14.24 -13.45
N LEU A 173 -25.53 14.21 -12.50
CA LEU A 173 -25.71 14.74 -11.17
C LEU A 173 -24.46 15.50 -10.73
N PHE A 174 -24.59 16.77 -10.28
CA PHE A 174 -23.46 17.55 -9.78
C PHE A 174 -23.71 18.17 -8.40
N ALA A 175 -22.68 18.16 -7.56
CA ALA A 175 -22.67 18.77 -6.25
C ALA A 175 -21.68 19.93 -6.20
N ARG A 176 -22.11 21.09 -5.70
CA ARG A 176 -21.22 22.25 -5.47
C ARG A 176 -20.72 22.23 -4.04
N VAL A 177 -19.43 22.01 -3.82
CA VAL A 177 -18.81 21.98 -2.49
C VAL A 177 -18.10 23.30 -2.20
N LEU A 178 -18.49 23.91 -1.08
CA LEU A 178 -17.83 25.08 -0.51
C LEU A 178 -16.69 24.66 0.41
N THR A 179 -15.53 25.27 0.23
CA THR A 179 -14.37 25.14 1.13
C THR A 179 -13.93 26.52 1.59
N LYS A 180 -13.13 26.59 2.66
CA LYS A 180 -12.51 27.86 3.10
C LYS A 180 -11.69 28.56 2.00
N ASP A 181 -11.21 27.80 1.02
CA ASP A 181 -10.30 28.26 -0.04
C ASP A 181 -10.95 28.31 -1.44
N GLY A 182 -12.29 28.18 -1.56
CA GLY A 182 -13.02 28.31 -2.83
C GLY A 182 -14.11 27.25 -3.09
N PHE A 183 -14.67 27.29 -4.31
CA PHE A 183 -15.74 26.39 -4.80
C PHE A 183 -15.17 25.25 -5.65
N TYR A 184 -15.74 24.06 -5.51
CA TYR A 184 -15.44 22.91 -6.37
C TYR A 184 -16.74 22.20 -6.76
N SER A 185 -16.83 21.69 -7.99
CA SER A 185 -17.94 20.84 -8.39
C SER A 185 -17.51 19.37 -8.37
N ILE A 186 -18.40 18.50 -7.90
CA ILE A 186 -18.23 17.06 -8.01
C ILE A 186 -19.33 16.60 -8.94
N SER A 187 -18.96 16.20 -10.15
CA SER A 187 -19.87 15.59 -11.11
C SER A 187 -19.68 14.08 -11.10
N ASN A 188 -20.79 13.36 -11.17
CA ASN A 188 -20.78 11.98 -11.64
C ASN A 188 -20.89 12.02 -13.15
N GLU A 189 -19.75 12.08 -13.86
CA GLU A 189 -19.78 11.81 -15.29
C GLU A 189 -20.23 10.36 -15.50
N ARG A 190 -21.33 10.17 -16.23
CA ARG A 190 -21.64 8.87 -16.83
C ARG A 190 -20.37 8.43 -17.58
N ALA A 191 -20.05 7.14 -17.54
CA ALA A 191 -19.07 6.52 -18.43
C ALA A 191 -19.56 6.55 -19.89
N LYS A 192 -19.85 7.73 -20.43
CA LYS A 192 -20.34 7.91 -21.79
C LYS A 192 -19.22 8.16 -22.79
N GLU A 193 -18.00 8.52 -22.36
CA GLU A 193 -16.96 8.91 -23.33
C GLU A 193 -15.56 8.33 -23.10
N ASN A 194 -15.31 7.47 -22.11
CA ASN A 194 -14.03 6.75 -22.03
C ASN A 194 -14.16 5.35 -21.43
N HIS A 195 -14.42 4.38 -22.31
CA HIS A 195 -14.22 2.94 -22.10
C HIS A 195 -12.71 2.63 -21.99
N ASN A 196 -12.08 3.12 -20.93
CA ASN A 196 -10.66 2.88 -20.74
C ASN A 196 -10.40 2.45 -19.30
N ILE A 197 -10.13 1.15 -19.13
CA ILE A 197 -9.67 0.51 -17.89
C ILE A 197 -8.51 1.31 -17.26
N SER A 198 -7.73 2.04 -18.06
CA SER A 198 -6.67 2.94 -17.58
C SER A 198 -7.14 4.00 -16.59
N PHE A 199 -8.44 4.34 -16.57
CA PHE A 199 -9.03 5.30 -15.64
C PHE A 199 -9.01 4.81 -14.19
N TYR A 200 -9.30 3.52 -13.98
CA TYR A 200 -9.24 2.87 -12.66
C TYR A 200 -7.84 2.36 -12.33
N ASN A 201 -7.01 2.14 -13.36
CA ASN A 201 -5.67 1.61 -13.21
C ASN A 201 -4.63 2.67 -12.89
N LYS A 202 -3.63 2.28 -12.11
CA LYS A 202 -2.39 3.05 -12.01
C LYS A 202 -1.64 2.98 -13.35
N LYS A 203 -1.12 4.12 -13.82
CA LYS A 203 -0.38 4.24 -15.10
C LYS A 203 0.75 3.20 -15.27
N SER A 204 1.37 2.74 -14.18
CA SER A 204 2.43 1.72 -14.19
C SER A 204 1.94 0.29 -13.91
N TYR A 205 0.65 0.01 -14.14
CA TYR A 205 0.04 -1.31 -13.92
C TYR A 205 0.76 -2.49 -14.60
N PRO A 206 1.05 -2.48 -15.92
CA PRO A 206 1.65 -3.65 -16.58
C PRO A 206 3.04 -3.99 -16.00
N PHE A 207 3.85 -2.97 -15.71
CA PHE A 207 5.14 -3.15 -15.05
C PHE A 207 4.98 -3.70 -13.62
N MET A 208 4.02 -3.20 -12.85
CA MET A 208 3.75 -3.72 -11.50
C MET A 208 3.25 -5.16 -11.53
N LYS A 209 2.37 -5.51 -12.48
CA LYS A 209 1.87 -6.88 -12.67
C LYS A 209 3.03 -7.83 -12.93
N LEU A 210 3.92 -7.49 -13.85
CA LEU A 210 5.13 -8.27 -14.14
C LEU A 210 6.00 -8.42 -12.89
N LEU A 211 6.33 -7.31 -12.22
CA LEU A 211 7.22 -7.31 -11.05
C LEU A 211 6.67 -8.14 -9.87
N PHE A 212 5.36 -8.06 -9.60
CA PHE A 212 4.74 -8.82 -8.51
C PHE A 212 4.38 -10.26 -8.88
N LEU A 213 4.49 -10.67 -10.14
CA LEU A 213 4.29 -12.05 -10.57
C LEU A 213 5.64 -12.77 -10.69
N VAL A 214 6.61 -12.12 -11.32
CA VAL A 214 7.96 -12.67 -11.54
C VAL A 214 8.83 -12.54 -10.29
N GLY A 215 8.77 -11.41 -9.57
CA GLY A 215 9.62 -11.15 -8.41
C GLY A 215 9.51 -12.20 -7.30
N PRO A 216 8.31 -12.57 -6.83
CA PRO A 216 8.15 -13.65 -5.85
C PRO A 216 8.65 -15.00 -6.37
N ALA A 217 8.45 -15.32 -7.65
CA ALA A 217 8.92 -16.56 -8.26
C ALA A 217 10.45 -16.64 -8.29
N ILE A 218 11.13 -15.55 -8.66
CA ILE A 218 12.60 -15.44 -8.55
C ILE A 218 13.03 -15.61 -7.09
N GLY A 219 12.32 -14.98 -6.14
CA GLY A 219 12.61 -15.13 -4.72
C GLY A 219 12.50 -16.57 -4.22
N VAL A 220 11.47 -17.31 -4.65
CA VAL A 220 11.33 -18.75 -4.35
C VAL A 220 12.50 -19.53 -4.95
N ALA A 221 12.88 -19.27 -6.20
CA ALA A 221 14.01 -19.95 -6.83
C ALA A 221 15.31 -19.74 -6.06
N VAL A 222 15.60 -18.51 -5.62
CA VAL A 222 16.77 -18.21 -4.78
C VAL A 222 16.72 -18.96 -3.45
N ILE A 223 15.57 -18.99 -2.77
CA ILE A 223 15.39 -19.77 -1.53
C ILE A 223 15.69 -21.24 -1.76
N VAL A 224 15.17 -21.82 -2.85
CA VAL A 224 15.39 -23.24 -3.19
C VAL A 224 16.87 -23.51 -3.48
N ILE A 225 17.55 -22.62 -4.22
CA ILE A 225 19.00 -22.72 -4.47
C ILE A 225 19.78 -22.66 -3.15
N CYS A 226 19.47 -21.71 -2.26
CA CYS A 226 20.12 -21.61 -0.95
C CYS A 226 19.92 -22.88 -0.12
N LEU A 227 18.71 -23.45 -0.11
CA LEU A 227 18.42 -24.70 0.60
C LEU A 227 19.19 -25.89 0.00
N PHE A 228 19.27 -26.01 -1.33
CA PHE A 228 20.05 -27.07 -1.95
C PHE A 228 21.55 -26.93 -1.67
N MET A 229 22.09 -25.71 -1.72
CA MET A 229 23.49 -25.45 -1.33
C MET A 229 23.74 -25.82 0.14
N SER A 230 22.81 -25.47 1.04
CA SER A 230 22.92 -25.85 2.45
C SER A 230 22.86 -27.37 2.65
N LEU A 231 22.00 -28.09 1.92
CA LEU A 231 21.92 -29.55 2.02
C LEU A 231 23.17 -30.25 1.47
N ASP A 232 23.69 -29.78 0.33
CA ASP A 232 24.91 -30.31 -0.28
C ASP A 232 26.11 -30.12 0.67
N ASN A 233 26.31 -28.89 1.17
CA ASN A 233 27.39 -28.61 2.13
C ASN A 233 27.21 -29.41 3.43
N ALA A 234 25.98 -29.52 3.95
CA ALA A 234 25.72 -30.28 5.17
C ALA A 234 26.07 -31.77 5.01
N SER A 235 25.87 -32.34 3.82
CA SER A 235 26.24 -33.73 3.55
C SER A 235 27.75 -33.97 3.56
N LYS A 236 28.54 -32.94 3.23
CA LYS A 236 30.01 -32.97 3.12
C LYS A 236 30.75 -32.69 4.43
N ILE A 237 30.08 -32.14 5.46
CA ILE A 237 30.71 -31.77 6.74
C ILE A 237 31.38 -32.98 7.43
N ASN A 238 30.78 -34.17 7.31
CA ASN A 238 31.27 -35.39 7.96
C ASN A 238 31.89 -36.39 6.95
N ASP A 239 32.10 -35.98 5.70
CA ASP A 239 32.67 -36.85 4.67
C ASP A 239 34.20 -36.76 4.70
N GLU A 240 34.84 -37.78 5.27
CA GLU A 240 36.30 -37.84 5.37
C GLU A 240 37.01 -37.95 4.01
N GLU A 241 36.34 -38.50 2.99
CA GLU A 241 36.91 -38.63 1.65
C GLU A 241 36.93 -37.26 0.97
N TYR A 242 35.82 -36.52 1.06
CA TYR A 242 35.71 -35.15 0.56
C TYR A 242 36.71 -34.20 1.22
N ILE A 243 36.87 -34.27 2.54
CA ILE A 243 37.82 -33.41 3.28
C ILE A 243 39.26 -33.70 2.84
N ARG A 244 39.61 -34.97 2.64
CA ARG A 244 40.95 -35.36 2.15
C ARG A 244 41.18 -34.84 0.74
N GLU A 245 40.23 -35.02 -0.17
CA GLU A 245 40.33 -34.55 -1.56
C GLU A 245 40.54 -33.02 -1.61
N TYR A 246 39.76 -32.26 -0.83
CA TYR A 246 39.89 -30.81 -0.75
C TYR A 246 41.26 -30.37 -0.20
N GLN A 247 41.82 -31.10 0.76
CA GLN A 247 43.16 -30.84 1.27
C GLN A 247 44.23 -31.05 0.20
N TYR A 248 44.15 -32.14 -0.57
CA TYR A 248 45.08 -32.39 -1.68
C TYR A 248 45.01 -31.29 -2.75
N GLU A 249 43.81 -30.85 -3.11
CA GLU A 249 43.60 -29.77 -4.08
C GLU A 249 44.14 -28.42 -3.57
N SER A 250 44.01 -28.13 -2.28
CA SER A 250 44.57 -26.92 -1.66
C SER A 250 46.10 -26.87 -1.72
N ILE A 251 46.74 -28.03 -1.60
CA ILE A 251 48.20 -28.18 -1.66
C ILE A 251 48.69 -28.07 -3.11
N GLU A 252 47.97 -28.68 -4.06
CA GLU A 252 48.30 -28.62 -5.50
C GLU A 252 48.12 -27.21 -6.09
N SER A 253 47.14 -26.45 -5.59
CA SER A 253 46.90 -25.05 -5.96
C SER A 253 47.85 -24.04 -5.31
N GLY A 254 48.80 -24.50 -4.47
CA GLY A 254 49.80 -23.66 -3.82
C GLY A 254 49.27 -22.81 -2.65
N GLN A 255 48.09 -23.15 -2.12
CA GLN A 255 47.56 -22.53 -0.91
C GLN A 255 48.14 -23.20 0.34
N ALA A 256 48.18 -22.48 1.46
CA ALA A 256 48.60 -23.06 2.73
C ALA A 256 47.64 -24.20 3.12
N PRO A 257 48.15 -25.36 3.59
CA PRO A 257 47.31 -26.51 3.89
C PRO A 257 46.28 -26.13 4.96
N SER A 258 45.00 -26.25 4.62
CA SER A 258 43.89 -26.04 5.55
C SER A 258 43.72 -27.27 6.45
N THR A 259 43.58 -27.04 7.75
CA THR A 259 43.27 -28.12 8.70
C THR A 259 41.85 -28.64 8.43
N ALA A 260 41.62 -29.94 8.69
CA ALA A 260 40.31 -30.56 8.51
C ALA A 260 39.21 -29.81 9.30
N GLU A 261 39.54 -29.33 10.50
CA GLU A 261 38.65 -28.52 11.34
C GLU A 261 38.28 -27.18 10.69
N ASN A 262 39.21 -26.51 10.01
CA ASN A 262 38.91 -25.26 9.30
C ASN A 262 37.99 -25.50 8.10
N ILE A 263 38.20 -26.59 7.35
CA ILE A 263 37.33 -26.97 6.22
C ILE A 263 35.91 -27.27 6.71
N GLN A 264 35.78 -27.99 7.83
CA GLN A 264 34.48 -28.28 8.45
C GLN A 264 33.78 -27.00 8.92
N ASN A 265 34.52 -26.06 9.53
CA ASN A 265 33.97 -24.77 9.95
C ASN A 265 33.52 -23.91 8.75
N ASP A 266 34.30 -23.88 7.66
CA ASP A 266 33.93 -23.16 6.43
C ASP A 266 32.66 -23.75 5.79
N LEU A 267 32.55 -25.08 5.72
CA LEU A 267 31.33 -25.76 5.25
C LEU A 267 30.13 -25.45 6.15
N MET A 268 30.32 -25.45 7.47
CA MET A 268 29.28 -25.11 8.44
C MET A 268 28.81 -23.66 8.27
N ASP A 269 29.73 -22.72 8.07
CA ASP A 269 29.41 -21.31 7.82
C ASP A 269 28.59 -21.12 6.54
N LEU A 270 28.91 -21.86 5.48
CA LEU A 270 28.12 -21.87 4.23
C LEU A 270 26.71 -22.45 4.46
N VAL A 271 26.57 -23.49 5.27
CA VAL A 271 25.26 -24.03 5.66
C VAL A 271 24.45 -22.98 6.42
N ILE A 272 25.05 -22.35 7.44
CA ILE A 272 24.43 -21.30 8.27
C ILE A 272 23.98 -20.13 7.38
N MET A 273 24.84 -19.65 6.49
CA MET A 273 24.54 -18.59 5.53
C MET A 273 23.33 -18.93 4.66
N GLY A 274 23.30 -20.12 4.06
CA GLY A 274 22.21 -20.52 3.16
C GLY A 274 20.86 -20.68 3.88
N VAL A 275 20.86 -21.24 5.08
CA VAL A 275 19.66 -21.36 5.93
C VAL A 275 19.15 -19.99 6.36
N MET A 276 20.05 -19.11 6.83
CA MET A 276 19.67 -17.76 7.26
C MET A 276 19.17 -16.88 6.10
N GLY A 277 19.81 -16.97 4.94
CA GLY A 277 19.35 -16.35 3.69
C GLY A 277 17.91 -16.75 3.36
N SER A 278 17.62 -18.05 3.44
CA SER A 278 16.29 -18.62 3.21
C SER A 278 15.25 -18.09 4.20
N ILE A 279 15.58 -18.03 5.49
CA ILE A 279 14.68 -17.53 6.54
C ILE A 279 14.35 -16.04 6.33
N VAL A 280 15.34 -15.20 6.01
CA VAL A 280 15.12 -13.75 5.83
C VAL A 280 14.37 -13.44 4.54
N LEU A 281 14.59 -14.20 3.46
CA LEU A 281 13.88 -14.01 2.19
C LEU A 281 12.43 -14.48 2.23
N THR A 282 12.11 -15.49 3.04
CA THR A 282 10.77 -16.10 3.09
C THR A 282 9.64 -15.07 3.36
N PRO A 283 9.71 -14.22 4.41
CA PRO A 283 8.70 -13.17 4.64
C PRO A 283 8.55 -12.20 3.46
N VAL A 284 9.65 -11.86 2.77
CA VAL A 284 9.63 -10.94 1.63
C VAL A 284 8.84 -11.55 0.46
N VAL A 285 9.07 -12.84 0.19
CA VAL A 285 8.35 -13.60 -0.83
C VAL A 285 6.87 -13.72 -0.50
N ILE A 286 6.51 -14.05 0.75
CA ILE A 286 5.11 -14.13 1.21
C ILE A 286 4.40 -12.78 1.03
N ILE A 287 5.03 -11.68 1.44
CA ILE A 287 4.48 -10.33 1.24
C ILE A 287 4.35 -10.00 -0.26
N GLY A 288 5.27 -10.48 -1.09
CA GLY A 288 5.20 -10.41 -2.54
C GLY A 288 3.91 -11.04 -3.08
N PHE A 289 3.65 -12.31 -2.75
CA PHE A 289 2.46 -13.04 -3.20
C PHE A 289 1.14 -12.41 -2.74
N THR A 290 1.07 -11.95 -1.49
CA THR A 290 -0.14 -11.26 -0.99
C THR A 290 -0.44 -9.96 -1.78
N ARG A 291 0.60 -9.28 -2.28
CA ARG A 291 0.45 -8.09 -3.14
C ARG A 291 0.01 -8.46 -4.55
N THR A 292 0.45 -9.58 -5.09
CA THR A 292 0.00 -10.10 -6.39
C THR A 292 -1.52 -10.24 -6.43
N GLY A 293 -2.12 -10.77 -5.37
CA GLY A 293 -3.59 -10.87 -5.26
C GLY A 293 -4.30 -9.51 -5.31
N SER A 294 -3.71 -8.47 -4.72
CA SER A 294 -4.24 -7.10 -4.78
C SER A 294 -4.08 -6.45 -6.16
N VAL A 295 -3.05 -6.84 -6.92
CA VAL A 295 -2.83 -6.36 -8.30
C VAL A 295 -3.71 -7.11 -9.30
N MET A 296 -3.94 -8.41 -9.12
CA MET A 296 -4.91 -9.16 -9.91
C MET A 296 -6.34 -8.66 -9.69
N ALA A 297 -6.64 -8.22 -8.48
CA ALA A 297 -7.93 -7.61 -8.16
C ALA A 297 -8.21 -6.35 -8.98
N LEU A 298 -7.17 -5.57 -9.32
CA LEU A 298 -7.31 -4.38 -10.14
C LEU A 298 -7.90 -4.70 -11.52
N GLU A 299 -7.48 -5.79 -12.15
CA GLU A 299 -7.93 -6.19 -13.49
C GLU A 299 -9.40 -6.60 -13.47
N SER A 300 -9.73 -7.53 -12.56
CA SER A 300 -11.11 -8.04 -12.44
C SER A 300 -12.09 -6.95 -12.01
N CYS A 301 -11.69 -6.05 -11.11
CA CYS A 301 -12.51 -4.91 -10.72
C CYS A 301 -12.58 -3.85 -11.83
N GLY A 302 -11.47 -3.54 -12.49
CA GLY A 302 -11.42 -2.54 -13.55
C GLY A 302 -12.36 -2.86 -14.71
N TYR A 303 -12.32 -4.09 -15.22
CA TYR A 303 -13.24 -4.55 -16.27
C TYR A 303 -14.71 -4.51 -15.83
N PHE A 304 -14.99 -4.91 -14.59
CA PHE A 304 -16.34 -4.89 -14.07
C PHE A 304 -16.87 -3.46 -13.91
N PHE A 305 -16.07 -2.57 -13.31
CA PHE A 305 -16.43 -1.18 -13.08
C PHE A 305 -16.63 -0.38 -14.36
N GLU A 306 -15.86 -0.68 -15.41
CA GLU A 306 -16.07 -0.11 -16.74
C GLU A 306 -17.44 -0.46 -17.32
N GLY A 307 -17.93 -1.69 -17.08
CA GLY A 307 -19.25 -2.14 -17.52
C GLY A 307 -20.41 -1.60 -16.67
N CYS A 308 -20.13 -1.01 -15.51
CA CYS A 308 -21.16 -0.53 -14.58
C CYS A 308 -21.75 0.80 -15.03
N LYS A 309 -23.08 0.83 -15.21
CA LYS A 309 -23.82 2.05 -15.59
C LYS A 309 -24.14 2.96 -14.40
N GLN A 310 -24.03 2.44 -13.18
CA GLN A 310 -24.36 3.14 -11.95
C GLN A 310 -23.09 3.61 -11.24
N PRO A 311 -23.11 4.80 -10.60
CA PRO A 311 -21.95 5.32 -9.86
C PRO A 311 -21.71 4.60 -8.53
N PHE A 312 -22.66 3.77 -8.08
CA PHE A 312 -22.51 2.91 -6.91
C PHE A 312 -22.84 1.48 -7.30
N VAL A 313 -22.05 0.55 -6.79
CA VAL A 313 -22.25 -0.88 -7.00
C VAL A 313 -22.22 -1.57 -5.66
N ASP A 314 -23.15 -2.49 -5.43
CA ASP A 314 -23.12 -3.29 -4.21
C ASP A 314 -21.85 -4.15 -4.16
N ILE A 315 -21.20 -4.21 -3.01
CA ILE A 315 -19.96 -4.96 -2.87
C ILE A 315 -20.15 -6.46 -3.14
N THR A 316 -21.36 -6.97 -2.92
CA THR A 316 -21.74 -8.37 -3.17
C THR A 316 -21.74 -8.72 -4.66
N GLU A 317 -21.97 -7.75 -5.54
CA GLU A 317 -21.99 -7.94 -6.99
C GLU A 317 -20.58 -7.97 -7.61
N VAL A 318 -19.57 -7.47 -6.88
CA VAL A 318 -18.20 -7.39 -7.39
C VAL A 318 -17.64 -8.80 -7.60
N PRO A 319 -17.08 -9.13 -8.79
CA PRO A 319 -16.68 -10.50 -9.15
C PRO A 319 -15.73 -11.18 -8.15
N ILE A 320 -14.82 -10.43 -7.54
CA ILE A 320 -13.84 -10.94 -6.58
C ILE A 320 -14.49 -11.37 -5.26
N VAL A 321 -15.58 -10.69 -4.89
CA VAL A 321 -16.35 -11.02 -3.69
C VAL A 321 -17.29 -12.18 -4.01
N ARG A 322 -17.99 -12.11 -5.15
CA ARG A 322 -18.94 -13.13 -5.60
C ARG A 322 -18.30 -14.50 -5.85
N LYS A 323 -17.08 -14.55 -6.40
CA LYS A 323 -16.39 -15.80 -6.73
C LYS A 323 -15.70 -16.47 -5.55
N LYS A 324 -15.49 -15.78 -4.42
CA LYS A 324 -14.79 -16.36 -3.27
C LYS A 324 -15.77 -17.06 -2.33
N MET A 325 -15.39 -18.26 -1.88
CA MET A 325 -16.12 -19.03 -0.86
C MET A 325 -16.35 -18.23 0.43
N TYR A 326 -15.43 -17.31 0.75
CA TYR A 326 -15.55 -16.38 1.88
C TYR A 326 -15.59 -14.93 1.39
N PRO A 327 -16.77 -14.27 1.36
CA PRO A 327 -16.93 -12.90 0.86
C PRO A 327 -16.02 -11.89 1.56
N GLY A 328 -15.79 -12.05 2.87
CA GLY A 328 -14.90 -11.18 3.65
C GLY A 328 -13.46 -11.15 3.14
N MET A 329 -12.96 -12.22 2.52
CA MET A 329 -11.63 -12.23 1.92
C MET A 329 -11.60 -11.43 0.61
N GLY A 330 -12.68 -11.43 -0.16
CA GLY A 330 -12.83 -10.58 -1.35
C GLY A 330 -12.81 -9.10 -0.98
N ILE A 331 -13.60 -8.72 0.03
CA ILE A 331 -13.65 -7.34 0.56
C ILE A 331 -12.27 -6.88 1.05
N ARG A 332 -11.55 -7.72 1.80
CA ARG A 332 -10.17 -7.43 2.22
C ARG A 332 -9.23 -7.20 1.05
N THR A 333 -9.40 -7.94 -0.04
CA THR A 333 -8.56 -7.82 -1.24
C THR A 333 -8.81 -6.47 -1.94
N ILE A 334 -10.09 -6.09 -2.13
CA ILE A 334 -10.47 -4.80 -2.71
C ILE A 334 -9.98 -3.64 -1.84
N ARG A 335 -10.18 -3.73 -0.52
CA ARG A 335 -9.69 -2.72 0.44
C ARG A 335 -8.17 -2.56 0.37
N SER A 336 -7.43 -3.68 0.31
CA SER A 336 -5.98 -3.66 0.14
C SER A 336 -5.57 -3.00 -1.18
N ALA A 337 -6.26 -3.32 -2.28
CA ALA A 337 -5.99 -2.70 -3.59
C ALA A 337 -6.22 -1.17 -3.57
N MET A 338 -7.24 -0.68 -2.87
CA MET A 338 -7.46 0.76 -2.65
C MET A 338 -6.40 1.38 -1.73
N ARG A 339 -6.05 0.73 -0.60
CA ARG A 339 -5.01 1.19 0.33
C ARG A 339 -3.64 1.32 -0.33
N PHE A 340 -3.29 0.38 -1.20
CA PHE A 340 -2.03 0.45 -1.97
C PHE A 340 -2.09 1.44 -3.14
N GLY A 341 -3.26 2.02 -3.42
CA GLY A 341 -3.49 2.95 -4.52
C GLY A 341 -3.34 2.29 -5.90
N TYR A 342 -3.66 1.00 -6.00
CA TYR A 342 -3.72 0.27 -7.26
C TYR A 342 -5.02 0.60 -8.00
N LEU A 343 -6.14 0.52 -7.27
CA LEU A 343 -7.44 1.00 -7.71
C LEU A 343 -7.55 2.50 -7.43
N LYS A 344 -7.73 3.30 -8.48
CA LYS A 344 -7.91 4.76 -8.41
C LYS A 344 -9.36 5.13 -8.69
N ASN A 345 -9.75 6.33 -8.24
CA ASN A 345 -11.05 6.95 -8.51
C ASN A 345 -12.25 6.11 -8.07
N CYS A 346 -12.04 5.22 -7.10
CA CYS A 346 -13.08 4.44 -6.46
C CYS A 346 -12.83 4.32 -4.96
N THR A 347 -13.90 4.25 -4.17
CA THR A 347 -13.84 4.20 -2.70
C THR A 347 -14.94 3.29 -2.17
N LEU A 348 -14.71 2.66 -1.02
CA LEU A 348 -15.79 1.98 -0.28
C LEU A 348 -16.60 3.02 0.49
N ASP A 349 -17.91 2.90 0.45
CA ASP A 349 -18.85 3.83 1.07
C ASP A 349 -20.00 3.07 1.74
N MET A 350 -20.56 3.63 2.82
CA MET A 350 -21.75 3.06 3.49
C MET A 350 -22.97 3.88 3.12
N ASN A 351 -23.76 3.36 2.18
CA ASN A 351 -25.00 4.00 1.78
C ASN A 351 -26.18 3.20 2.34
N GLU A 352 -27.04 3.86 3.13
CA GLU A 352 -28.29 3.28 3.66
C GLU A 352 -28.08 1.95 4.41
N GLY A 353 -26.93 1.81 5.09
CA GLY A 353 -26.59 0.59 5.85
C GLY A 353 -25.94 -0.53 5.03
N ASN A 354 -25.81 -0.37 3.71
CA ASN A 354 -25.15 -1.33 2.82
C ASN A 354 -23.77 -0.84 2.38
N LEU A 355 -22.81 -1.76 2.32
CA LEU A 355 -21.45 -1.47 1.86
C LEU A 355 -21.43 -1.46 0.33
N ARG A 356 -21.16 -0.31 -0.26
CA ARG A 356 -21.10 -0.13 -1.72
C ARG A 356 -19.72 0.36 -2.15
N VAL A 357 -19.40 0.11 -3.41
CA VAL A 357 -18.24 0.70 -4.10
C VAL A 357 -18.72 1.91 -4.88
N ALA A 358 -18.21 3.09 -4.56
CA ALA A 358 -18.41 4.30 -5.35
C ALA A 358 -17.41 4.31 -6.53
N LEU A 359 -17.92 4.45 -7.75
CA LEU A 359 -17.19 4.45 -9.02
C LEU A 359 -17.12 5.86 -9.63
N ALA A 360 -16.09 6.10 -10.45
CA ALA A 360 -15.99 7.24 -11.37
C ALA A 360 -16.16 8.64 -10.74
N ARG A 361 -15.66 8.84 -9.52
CA ARG A 361 -15.66 10.18 -8.91
C ARG A 361 -14.56 11.03 -9.54
N LYS A 362 -14.92 12.05 -10.32
CA LYS A 362 -13.99 13.10 -10.75
C LYS A 362 -14.38 14.42 -10.09
N ILE A 363 -13.42 15.00 -9.35
CA ILE A 363 -13.56 16.36 -8.82
C ILE A 363 -13.24 17.30 -9.99
N VAL A 364 -14.25 17.99 -10.50
CA VAL A 364 -14.07 19.01 -11.53
C VAL A 364 -13.82 20.34 -10.83
N LYS A 365 -12.71 20.98 -11.16
CA LYS A 365 -12.40 22.31 -10.63
C LYS A 365 -12.93 23.32 -11.63
N ASP A 366 -13.97 24.05 -11.26
CA ASP A 366 -14.57 25.07 -12.14
C ASP A 366 -13.77 26.39 -12.11
N ALA A 367 -12.93 26.56 -11.08
CA ALA A 367 -12.10 27.74 -10.88
C ALA A 367 -10.67 27.39 -10.49
N CYS A 368 -9.74 28.29 -10.81
CA CYS A 368 -8.35 28.19 -10.41
C CYS A 368 -8.24 28.26 -8.87
N PRO A 369 -7.68 27.25 -8.18
CA PRO A 369 -7.53 27.25 -6.72
C PRO A 369 -6.54 28.30 -6.19
N HIS A 370 -5.84 29.01 -7.06
CA HIS A 370 -4.85 30.02 -6.69
C HIS A 370 -5.32 31.46 -6.89
N CYS A 371 -6.20 31.71 -7.86
CA CYS A 371 -6.65 33.05 -8.18
C CYS A 371 -8.16 33.16 -8.41
N ASN A 372 -8.89 32.06 -8.16
CA ASN A 372 -10.34 31.93 -8.30
C ASN A 372 -10.92 32.25 -9.68
N ALA A 373 -10.06 32.45 -10.68
CA ALA A 373 -10.49 32.75 -12.03
C ALA A 373 -11.12 31.51 -12.69
N PRO A 374 -12.15 31.68 -13.53
CA PRO A 374 -12.79 30.57 -14.21
C PRO A 374 -11.77 29.79 -15.04
N ILE A 375 -11.84 28.47 -14.95
CA ILE A 375 -11.12 27.61 -15.86
C ILE A 375 -11.87 27.65 -17.18
N VAL A 376 -11.19 28.00 -18.27
CA VAL A 376 -11.82 28.13 -19.60
C VAL A 376 -11.07 27.23 -20.60
N GLY A 377 -11.74 26.17 -21.07
CA GLY A 377 -11.31 25.38 -22.24
C GLY A 377 -10.16 24.36 -22.04
N ALA A 378 -10.07 23.70 -20.88
CA ALA A 378 -9.08 22.64 -20.60
C ALA A 378 -9.65 21.20 -20.54
N VAL A 379 -9.46 20.39 -21.59
CA VAL A 379 -9.88 18.98 -21.61
C VAL A 379 -8.77 18.07 -21.07
N ASP A 380 -9.08 17.28 -20.02
CA ASP A 380 -8.35 16.08 -19.57
C ASP A 380 -6.82 16.16 -19.45
N ALA A 381 -6.29 17.27 -18.96
CA ALA A 381 -4.89 17.38 -18.60
C ALA A 381 -4.63 18.45 -17.53
N ASN A 382 -3.36 18.59 -17.15
CA ASN A 382 -2.89 19.67 -16.30
C ASN A 382 -3.20 21.02 -16.95
N TYR A 383 -4.08 21.83 -16.36
CA TYR A 383 -4.46 23.15 -16.85
C TYR A 383 -3.57 24.22 -16.21
N THR A 384 -2.79 24.93 -17.02
CA THR A 384 -2.11 26.15 -16.54
C THR A 384 -3.10 27.30 -16.56
N CYS A 385 -3.42 27.83 -15.38
CA CYS A 385 -4.34 28.96 -15.27
C CYS A 385 -3.82 30.16 -16.06
N LYS A 386 -4.60 30.65 -17.02
CA LYS A 386 -4.24 31.84 -17.83
C LYS A 386 -4.05 33.10 -16.98
N TYR A 387 -4.71 33.19 -15.84
CA TYR A 387 -4.71 34.39 -14.99
C TYR A 387 -3.55 34.43 -13.99
N CYS A 388 -3.06 33.28 -13.52
CA CYS A 388 -2.00 33.24 -12.50
C CYS A 388 -0.81 32.33 -12.85
N GLY A 389 -0.80 31.74 -14.04
CA GLY A 389 0.29 30.92 -14.56
C GLY A 389 0.53 29.60 -13.83
N LYS A 390 -0.30 29.25 -12.83
CA LYS A 390 -0.11 28.04 -12.03
C LYS A 390 -0.80 26.83 -12.66
N THR A 391 -0.08 25.73 -12.71
CA THR A 391 -0.57 24.45 -13.22
C THR A 391 -1.50 23.76 -12.23
N ILE A 392 -2.70 23.41 -12.67
CA ILE A 392 -3.77 22.78 -11.91
C ILE A 392 -3.95 21.38 -12.48
N MET A 393 -3.68 20.35 -11.68
CA MET A 393 -3.80 18.97 -12.14
C MET A 393 -5.26 18.49 -12.10
N GLY A 394 -5.66 17.73 -13.13
CA GLY A 394 -6.95 17.03 -13.19
C GLY A 394 -8.13 17.94 -13.47
N VAL A 395 -8.01 18.83 -14.44
CA VAL A 395 -9.05 19.79 -14.81
C VAL A 395 -9.85 19.28 -16.01
N ILE A 396 -11.18 19.37 -15.96
CA ILE A 396 -12.04 19.32 -17.16
C ILE A 396 -12.75 20.66 -17.27
N GLU A 397 -12.62 21.27 -18.43
CA GLU A 397 -13.66 22.05 -19.10
C GLU A 397 -13.34 21.97 -20.61
N ARG A 398 -14.20 21.72 -21.59
CA ARG A 398 -15.57 22.14 -21.78
C ARG A 398 -16.12 21.37 -22.99
N LYS A 399 -17.44 21.21 -23.05
CA LYS A 399 -18.21 21.91 -24.08
C LYS A 399 -19.24 22.78 -23.41
#